data_AF-A0A6A0AQB4-F1
#
_entry.id   AF-A0A6A0AQB4-F1
#
_cell.length_a   1.000
_cell.length_b   1.000
_cell.length_c   1.000
_cell.angle_alpha   90.00
_cell.angle_beta   90.00
_cell.angle_gamma   90.00
#
_symmetry.space_group_name_H-M   'P 1'
#
loop_
_entity.id
_entity.type
_entity.pdbx_description
1 polymer ?
#
loop_
_entity_poly.entity_id
_entity_poly.type
_entity_poly.pdbx_seq_one_letter_code
_entity_poly.pdbx_strand_id
1 'polypeptide(L)'
;MYSRTAKVHETLGDHRAAAEHYALAATARPADTYARIVALDLVAGAEMHLKRGSIEQACATWHQAIDHMDGVRSVRTRKAVSRMRGDLARFRARGLRCVAELDERGRSFLDDT
;
A
#
# COMPACT_ATOMS: atom_id res chain seq x y z
N MET A 1 -9.40 13.29 8.27
CA MET A 1 -10.05 12.70 9.46
C MET A 1 -10.03 11.18 9.38
N TYR A 2 -10.36 10.60 8.22
CA TYR A 2 -10.39 9.16 7.96
C TYR A 2 -9.13 8.37 8.34
N SER A 3 -7.91 8.86 8.05
CA SER A 3 -6.68 8.11 8.36
C SER A 3 -6.44 7.89 9.86
N ARG A 4 -6.89 8.81 10.72
CA ARG A 4 -6.83 8.62 12.18
C ARG A 4 -7.82 7.55 12.63
N THR A 5 -9.04 7.58 12.11
CA THR A 5 -10.06 6.55 12.38
C THR A 5 -9.59 5.17 11.89
N ALA A 6 -8.99 5.11 10.71
CA ALA A 6 -8.38 3.90 10.19
C ALA A 6 -7.33 3.32 11.16
N LYS A 7 -6.49 4.18 11.73
CA LYS A 7 -5.46 3.76 12.70
C LYS A 7 -6.04 3.21 14.00
N VAL A 8 -7.18 3.76 14.44
CA VAL A 8 -7.92 3.22 15.61
C VAL A 8 -8.40 1.80 15.30
N HIS A 9 -9.09 1.59 14.18
CA HIS A 9 -9.56 0.26 13.77
C HIS A 9 -8.39 -0.73 13.58
N GLU A 10 -7.28 -0.29 12.99
CA GLU A 10 -6.07 -1.10 12.86
C GLU A 10 -5.55 -1.56 14.22
N THR A 11 -5.48 -0.65 15.19
CA THR A 11 -5.01 -0.93 16.55
C THR A 11 -5.94 -1.90 17.28
N LEU A 12 -7.25 -1.81 17.01
CA LEU A 12 -8.26 -2.74 17.53
C LEU A 12 -8.32 -4.08 16.79
N GLY A 13 -7.52 -4.27 15.74
CA GLY A 13 -7.53 -5.49 14.93
C GLY A 13 -8.67 -5.58 13.91
N ASP A 14 -9.53 -4.55 13.81
CA ASP A 14 -10.56 -4.45 12.79
C ASP A 14 -9.95 -3.98 11.46
N HIS A 15 -9.24 -4.90 10.81
CA HIS A 15 -8.56 -4.63 9.56
C HIS A 15 -9.53 -4.31 8.42
N ARG A 16 -10.79 -4.75 8.50
CA ARG A 16 -11.78 -4.44 7.47
C ARG A 16 -12.15 -2.96 7.53
N ALA A 17 -12.59 -2.49 8.70
CA ALA A 17 -12.94 -1.09 8.88
C ALA A 17 -11.73 -0.18 8.67
N ALA A 18 -10.53 -0.62 9.07
CA ALA A 18 -9.30 0.10 8.81
C ALA A 18 -9.04 0.30 7.30
N ALA A 19 -9.15 -0.77 6.49
CA ALA A 19 -8.98 -0.68 5.03
C ALA A 19 -9.99 0.29 4.39
N GLU A 20 -11.26 0.20 4.78
CA GLU A 20 -12.32 1.08 4.29
C GLU A 20 -12.03 2.56 4.60
N HIS A 21 -11.57 2.87 5.81
CA HIS A 21 -11.22 4.25 6.18
C HIS A 21 -9.93 4.75 5.51
N TYR A 22 -8.94 3.89 5.28
CA TYR A 22 -7.75 4.27 4.50
C TYR A 22 -8.13 4.57 3.04
N ALA A 23 -9.03 3.80 2.44
CA ALA A 23 -9.54 4.08 1.10
C ALA A 23 -10.28 5.43 1.04
N LEU A 24 -11.13 5.73 2.03
CA LEU A 24 -11.77 7.05 2.15
C LEU A 24 -10.75 8.19 2.34
N ALA A 25 -9.67 7.94 3.09
CA ALA A 25 -8.61 8.94 3.27
C ALA A 25 -7.86 9.24 1.96
N ALA A 26 -7.63 8.22 1.14
CA ALA A 26 -6.99 8.35 -0.17
C ALA A 26 -7.86 9.12 -1.17
N THR A 27 -9.19 8.91 -1.18
CA THR A 27 -10.10 9.61 -2.09
C THR A 27 -10.48 11.02 -1.64
N ALA A 28 -10.36 11.33 -0.35
CA ALA A 28 -10.74 12.63 0.21
C ALA A 28 -9.76 13.78 -0.11
N ARG A 29 -8.62 13.52 -0.77
CA ARG A 29 -7.62 14.53 -1.11
C ARG A 29 -7.30 14.53 -2.60
N PRO A 30 -7.13 15.70 -3.24
CA PRO A 30 -6.61 15.79 -4.61
C PRO A 30 -5.22 15.15 -4.70
N ALA A 31 -5.08 14.13 -5.55
CA ALA A 31 -3.85 13.35 -5.65
C ALA A 31 -2.71 14.11 -6.33
N ASP A 32 -3.01 15.09 -7.19
CA ASP A 32 -2.04 15.97 -7.82
C ASP A 32 -1.22 16.79 -6.81
N THR A 33 -1.87 17.23 -5.74
CA THR A 33 -1.29 18.08 -4.69
C THR A 33 -0.74 17.23 -3.54
N TYR A 34 -1.42 16.13 -3.22
CA TYR A 34 -1.15 15.31 -2.03
C TYR A 34 -0.70 13.88 -2.38
N ALA A 35 -0.06 13.68 -3.54
CA ALA A 35 0.38 12.38 -4.07
C ALA A 35 1.02 11.48 -3.01
N ARG A 36 2.02 12.01 -2.27
CA ARG A 36 2.69 11.26 -1.19
C ARG A 36 1.72 10.78 -0.10
N ILE A 37 0.78 11.63 0.31
CA ILE A 37 -0.15 11.30 1.41
C ILE A 37 -1.15 10.25 0.92
N VAL A 38 -1.70 10.43 -0.29
CA VAL A 38 -2.60 9.47 -0.94
C VAL A 38 -1.91 8.11 -1.09
N ALA A 39 -0.67 8.08 -1.57
CA ALA A 39 0.12 6.86 -1.68
C ALA A 39 0.32 6.14 -0.32
N LEU A 40 0.61 6.89 0.75
CA LEU A 40 0.80 6.30 2.08
C LEU A 40 -0.51 5.79 2.70
N ASP A 41 -1.64 6.46 2.44
CA ASP A 41 -2.96 5.97 2.86
C ASP A 41 -3.29 4.65 2.10
N LEU A 42 -3.00 4.57 0.80
CA LEU A 42 -3.16 3.33 0.02
C LEU A 42 -2.26 2.20 0.51
N VAL A 43 -0.97 2.47 0.81
CA VAL A 43 -0.06 1.46 1.41
C VAL A 43 -0.65 0.91 2.70
N ALA A 44 -1.13 1.78 3.58
CA ALA A 44 -1.71 1.34 4.85
C ALA A 44 -2.98 0.49 4.63
N GLY A 45 -3.84 0.87 3.67
CA GLY A 45 -4.98 0.06 3.26
C GLY A 45 -4.59 -1.32 2.71
N ALA A 46 -3.57 -1.39 1.85
CA ALA A 46 -3.05 -2.64 1.30
C ALA A 46 -2.51 -3.58 2.39
N GLU A 47 -1.80 -3.04 3.39
CA GLU A 47 -1.38 -3.82 4.57
C GLU A 47 -2.58 -4.40 5.33
N MET A 48 -3.71 -3.69 5.40
CA MET A 48 -4.93 -4.20 6.04
C MET A 48 -5.56 -5.33 5.23
N HIS A 49 -5.61 -5.22 3.89
CA HIS A 49 -6.04 -6.32 3.02
C HIS A 49 -5.15 -7.56 3.23
N LEU A 50 -3.83 -7.37 3.33
CA LEU A 50 -2.90 -8.47 3.59
C LEU A 50 -3.14 -9.12 4.96
N LYS A 51 -3.31 -8.34 6.03
CA LYS A 51 -3.59 -8.86 7.38
C LYS A 51 -4.88 -9.68 7.43
N ARG A 52 -5.84 -9.41 6.53
CA ARG A 52 -7.08 -10.20 6.35
C ARG A 52 -6.92 -11.45 5.48
N GLY A 53 -5.73 -11.68 4.92
CA GLY A 53 -5.47 -12.79 3.99
C GLY A 53 -5.89 -12.51 2.55
N SER A 54 -6.29 -11.28 2.20
CA SER A 54 -6.71 -10.89 0.85
C SER A 54 -5.52 -10.39 0.02
N ILE A 55 -4.64 -11.30 -0.39
CA ILE A 55 -3.39 -10.96 -1.09
C ILE A 55 -3.63 -10.27 -2.44
N GLU A 56 -4.62 -10.68 -3.22
CA GLU A 56 -4.92 -10.08 -4.52
C GLU A 56 -5.38 -8.62 -4.38
N GLN A 57 -6.24 -8.34 -3.38
CA GLN A 57 -6.67 -6.96 -3.08
C GLN A 57 -5.50 -6.13 -2.57
N ALA A 58 -4.65 -6.68 -1.70
CA ALA A 58 -3.44 -6.01 -1.25
C ALA A 58 -2.54 -5.63 -2.43
N CYS A 59 -2.31 -6.56 -3.36
CA CYS A 59 -1.51 -6.30 -4.55
C CYS A 59 -2.10 -5.18 -5.42
N ALA A 60 -3.42 -5.23 -5.67
CA ALA A 60 -4.11 -4.19 -6.44
C ALA A 60 -3.96 -2.80 -5.80
N THR A 61 -4.17 -2.69 -4.49
CA THR A 61 -4.03 -1.42 -3.77
C THR A 61 -2.58 -0.92 -3.72
N TRP A 62 -1.60 -1.82 -3.60
CA TRP A 62 -0.19 -1.44 -3.68
C TRP A 62 0.23 -0.98 -5.08
N HIS A 63 -0.30 -1.56 -6.15
CA HIS A 63 -0.07 -1.03 -7.50
C HIS A 63 -0.53 0.42 -7.62
N GLN A 64 -1.75 0.72 -7.15
CA GLN A 64 -2.26 2.10 -7.09
C GLN A 64 -1.37 3.00 -6.25
N ALA A 65 -0.88 2.49 -5.11
CA ALA A 65 0.04 3.25 -4.28
C ALA A 65 1.32 3.61 -5.03
N ILE A 66 1.91 2.67 -5.78
CA ILE A 66 3.11 2.91 -6.60
C ILE A 66 2.81 3.90 -7.73
N ASP A 67 1.64 3.83 -8.38
CA ASP A 67 1.22 4.83 -9.38
C ASP A 67 1.28 6.26 -8.79
N HIS A 68 0.77 6.45 -7.57
CA HIS A 68 0.82 7.74 -6.87
C HIS A 68 2.20 8.12 -6.33
N MET A 69 3.17 7.21 -6.30
CA MET A 69 4.55 7.50 -5.91
C MET A 69 5.41 7.97 -7.08
N ASP A 70 4.92 7.86 -8.32
CA ASP A 70 5.66 8.35 -9.49
C ASP A 70 5.96 9.84 -9.37
N GLY A 71 7.22 10.23 -9.65
CA GLY A 71 7.73 11.58 -9.43
C GLY A 71 7.85 12.03 -7.96
N VAL A 72 7.45 11.21 -6.97
CA VAL A 72 7.50 11.57 -5.53
C VAL A 72 8.84 11.17 -4.91
N ARG A 73 9.73 12.15 -4.72
CA ARG A 73 10.98 11.96 -3.96
C ARG A 73 10.71 11.93 -2.45
N SER A 74 10.55 10.73 -1.88
CA SER A 74 10.36 10.56 -0.43
C SER A 74 11.00 9.30 0.14
N VAL A 75 11.76 9.46 1.24
CA VAL A 75 12.29 8.31 2.01
C VAL A 75 11.17 7.42 2.55
N ARG A 76 10.01 8.00 2.88
CA ARG A 76 8.86 7.23 3.42
C ARG A 76 8.23 6.30 2.38
N THR A 77 8.11 6.75 1.13
CA THR A 77 7.56 5.91 0.04
C THR A 77 8.51 4.77 -0.30
N ARG A 78 9.83 5.03 -0.35
CA ARG A 78 10.84 3.98 -0.51
C ARG A 78 10.81 2.94 0.61
N LYS A 79 10.71 3.38 1.87
CA LYS A 79 10.59 2.46 3.01
C LYS A 79 9.31 1.62 2.93
N ALA A 80 8.21 2.22 2.49
CA ALA A 80 6.94 1.51 2.27
C ALA A 80 7.08 0.41 1.20
N VAL A 81 7.70 0.72 0.04
CA VAL A 81 7.92 -0.26 -1.03
C VAL A 81 8.89 -1.37 -0.57
N SER A 82 9.95 -1.03 0.15
CA SER A 82 10.86 -2.04 0.73
C SER A 82 10.13 -2.99 1.70
N ARG A 83 9.28 -2.45 2.57
CA ARG A 83 8.46 -3.25 3.50
C ARG A 83 7.46 -4.15 2.75
N MET A 84 6.73 -3.60 1.79
CA MET A 84 5.82 -4.35 0.92
C MET A 84 6.53 -5.55 0.30
N ARG A 85 7.72 -5.36 -0.28
CA ARG A 85 8.50 -6.47 -0.85
C ARG A 85 8.84 -7.56 0.17
N GLY A 86 9.12 -7.17 1.42
CA GLY A 86 9.30 -8.10 2.54
C GLY A 86 8.03 -8.88 2.86
N ASP A 87 6.88 -8.20 2.93
CA ASP A 87 5.57 -8.81 3.18
C ASP A 87 5.18 -9.83 2.07
N LEU A 88 5.57 -9.54 0.83
CA LEU A 88 5.35 -10.40 -0.33
C LEU A 88 6.26 -11.64 -0.38
N ALA A 89 7.42 -11.63 0.29
CA ALA A 89 8.45 -12.67 0.14
C ALA A 89 7.92 -14.08 0.38
N ARG A 90 7.04 -14.27 1.39
CA ARG A 90 6.41 -15.56 1.70
C ARG A 90 5.44 -16.09 0.63
N PHE A 91 4.95 -15.22 -0.25
CA PHE A 91 4.02 -15.60 -1.32
C PHE A 91 4.73 -15.88 -2.65
N ARG A 92 5.97 -15.41 -2.83
CA ARG A 92 6.75 -15.65 -4.06
C ARG A 92 6.96 -17.13 -4.31
N ALA A 93 7.24 -17.91 -3.26
CA ALA A 93 7.40 -19.37 -3.35
C ALA A 93 6.13 -20.10 -3.83
N ARG A 94 4.95 -19.45 -3.75
CA ARG A 94 3.66 -20.02 -4.19
C ARG A 94 3.36 -19.70 -5.66
N GLY A 95 4.21 -18.93 -6.35
CA GLY A 95 4.05 -18.62 -7.77
C GLY A 95 2.83 -17.74 -8.09
N LEU A 96 2.33 -16.95 -7.13
CA LEU A 96 1.19 -16.06 -7.36
C LEU A 96 1.59 -14.93 -8.31
N ARG A 97 0.92 -14.84 -9.46
CA ARG A 97 1.24 -13.86 -10.52
C ARG A 97 1.21 -12.42 -10.03
N CYS A 98 0.14 -12.01 -9.35
CA CYS A 98 0.00 -10.65 -8.83
C CYS A 98 1.11 -10.26 -7.84
N VAL A 99 1.67 -11.23 -7.11
CA VAL A 99 2.80 -11.02 -6.21
C VAL A 99 4.09 -10.83 -6.98
N ALA A 100 4.32 -11.64 -8.01
CA ALA A 100 5.51 -11.54 -8.86
C ALA A 100 5.55 -10.19 -9.61
N GLU A 101 4.42 -9.79 -10.20
CA GLU A 101 4.27 -8.51 -10.90
C GLU A 101 4.50 -7.32 -9.96
N LEU A 102 3.91 -7.34 -8.77
CA LEU A 102 4.10 -6.28 -7.79
C LEU A 102 5.53 -6.23 -7.23
N ASP A 103 6.15 -7.38 -6.96
CA ASP A 103 7.52 -7.40 -6.47
C ASP A 103 8.51 -6.84 -7.50
N GLU A 104 8.33 -7.21 -8.76
CA GLU A 104 9.15 -6.70 -9.86
C GLU A 104 8.98 -5.18 -9.99
N ARG A 105 7.74 -4.69 -9.96
CA ARG A 105 7.46 -3.25 -9.99
C ARG A 105 8.08 -2.51 -8.79
N GLY A 106 8.01 -3.12 -7.60
CA GLY A 106 8.63 -2.59 -6.40
C GLY A 106 10.16 -2.57 -6.46
N ARG A 107 10.77 -3.53 -7.16
CA ARG A 107 12.22 -3.56 -7.42
C ARG A 107 12.62 -2.40 -8.32
N SER A 108 11.99 -2.25 -9.48
CA SER A 108 12.27 -1.13 -10.40
C SER A 108 12.13 0.23 -9.72
N PHE A 109 11.04 0.43 -8.95
CA PHE A 109 10.84 1.68 -8.20
C PHE A 109 12.01 2.00 -7.24
N LEU A 110 12.58 0.99 -6.59
CA LEU A 110 13.70 1.18 -5.66
C LEU A 110 15.03 1.38 -6.37
N ASP A 111 15.18 0.90 -7.60
CA ASP A 111 16.38 1.06 -8.42
C ASP A 111 16.41 2.43 -9.14
N ASP A 112 15.24 2.96 -9.54
CA ASP A 112 15.09 4.22 -10.31
C ASP A 112 15.25 5.51 -9.49
N THR A 113 15.32 5.41 -8.15
CA THR A 113 15.36 6.57 -7.23
C THR A 113 16.66 6.61 -6.44
#